data_AF-A0A9D8VDP4-F1
#
_entry.id   AF-A0A9D8VDP4-F1
#
_cell.length_a   1.000
_cell.length_b   1.000
_cell.length_c   1.000
_cell.angle_alpha   90.00
_cell.angle_beta   90.00
_cell.angle_gamma   90.00
#
_symmetry.space_group_name_H-M   'P 1'
#
loop_
_entity.id
_entity.type
_entity.pdbx_description
1 polymer ?
#
loop_
_entity_poly.entity_id
_entity_poly.type
_entity_poly.pdbx_seq_one_letter_code
_entity_poly.pdbx_strand_id
1 'polypeptide(L)'
;MRRAVVLLIVLTACTPAEQPEGPMPVEATVTRVVGTDSLNTDLVQGVATVDVGMYLLDTDSERYNERMPLDEVVRRYRIAKDVFTTAGVQLNLLWIKFVRLEPEVLRIDANVMIGTPAGDIDNLYEKSRQQRSALAPQAEAVFEAIIEPDPANARTVYLVGMEDVIMNWFEQQEDGSWKLQSDPTNALSFPSYTLEERIPRRLRGVITLQNIFKSQKIVAHELGHKLINVSHEHREISPAHEVDAEGGLMVYGEGTEIASGEEGRWHLERLMRSPYLYVVNPEGQRIYNPDYEESGHYADPIYGELVVR
;
A
#
# COMPACT_ATOMS: atom_id res chain seq x y z
N MET A 1 -28.42 -72.38 -27.64
CA MET A 1 -27.30 -71.45 -27.90
C MET A 1 -27.69 -70.06 -27.41
N ARG A 2 -27.22 -69.66 -26.22
CA ARG A 2 -27.44 -68.29 -25.68
C ARG A 2 -26.21 -67.44 -26.02
N ARG A 3 -26.39 -66.38 -26.81
CA ARG A 3 -25.33 -65.42 -27.14
C ARG A 3 -25.23 -64.39 -26.02
N ALA A 4 -24.03 -64.26 -25.45
CA ALA A 4 -23.70 -63.20 -24.50
C ALA A 4 -23.57 -61.87 -25.25
N VAL A 5 -24.22 -60.83 -24.74
CA VAL A 5 -24.01 -59.45 -25.19
C VAL A 5 -22.95 -58.85 -24.28
N VAL A 6 -21.80 -58.51 -24.85
CA VAL A 6 -20.72 -57.76 -24.18
C VAL A 6 -21.04 -56.28 -24.34
N LEU A 7 -21.32 -55.61 -23.23
CA LEU A 7 -21.49 -54.16 -23.16
C LEU A 7 -20.11 -53.52 -23.08
N LEU A 8 -19.68 -52.84 -24.14
CA LEU A 8 -18.42 -52.09 -24.19
C LEU A 8 -18.67 -50.71 -23.59
N ILE A 9 -18.19 -50.46 -22.37
CA ILE A 9 -18.20 -49.14 -21.75
C ILE A 9 -16.99 -48.38 -22.28
N VAL A 10 -17.24 -47.36 -23.11
CA VAL A 10 -16.21 -46.40 -23.51
C VAL A 10 -16.08 -45.37 -22.40
N LEU A 11 -15.03 -45.49 -21.59
CA LEU A 11 -14.61 -44.46 -20.64
C LEU A 11 -13.95 -43.33 -21.42
N THR A 12 -14.68 -42.25 -21.69
CA THR A 12 -14.10 -40.96 -22.05
C THR A 12 -13.33 -40.45 -20.84
N ALA A 13 -12.00 -40.51 -20.90
CA ALA A 13 -11.16 -39.81 -19.95
C ALA A 13 -11.42 -38.31 -20.10
N CYS A 14 -12.06 -37.70 -19.10
CA CYS A 14 -12.01 -36.25 -18.94
C CYS A 14 -10.55 -35.86 -18.73
N THR A 15 -9.97 -35.17 -19.72
CA THR A 15 -8.73 -34.43 -19.54
C THR A 15 -8.93 -33.46 -18.38
N PRO A 16 -7.99 -33.34 -17.43
CA PRO A 16 -8.05 -32.29 -16.42
C PRO A 16 -8.11 -30.94 -17.14
N ALA A 17 -8.99 -30.05 -16.70
CA ALA A 17 -8.96 -28.67 -17.13
C ALA A 17 -7.55 -28.12 -16.88
N GLU A 18 -6.97 -27.49 -17.90
CA GLU A 18 -5.74 -26.72 -17.81
C GLU A 18 -5.85 -25.78 -16.60
N GLN A 19 -4.88 -25.86 -15.69
CA GLN A 19 -4.80 -24.88 -14.61
C GLN A 19 -4.70 -23.50 -15.27
N PRO A 20 -5.39 -22.46 -14.76
CA PRO A 20 -5.30 -21.13 -15.34
C PRO A 20 -3.82 -20.76 -15.48
N GLU A 21 -3.43 -20.38 -16.71
CA GLU A 21 -2.10 -19.86 -17.00
C GLU A 21 -1.75 -18.84 -15.91
N GLY A 22 -0.53 -18.91 -15.38
CA GLY A 22 -0.03 -17.92 -14.43
C GLY A 22 -0.21 -16.50 -14.99
N PRO A 23 -0.17 -15.46 -14.13
CA PRO A 23 -0.36 -14.09 -14.58
C PRO A 23 0.57 -13.80 -15.77
N MET A 24 0.00 -13.21 -16.83
CA MET A 24 0.78 -12.80 -18.01
C MET A 24 2.00 -11.98 -17.56
N PRO A 25 3.18 -12.21 -18.14
CA PRO A 25 4.35 -11.41 -17.81
C PRO A 25 4.05 -9.94 -18.12
N VAL A 26 4.23 -9.08 -17.12
CA VAL A 26 4.14 -7.64 -17.28
C VAL A 26 5.54 -7.10 -17.57
N GLU A 27 5.67 -6.32 -18.62
CA GLU A 27 6.91 -5.61 -18.94
C GLU A 27 6.76 -4.13 -18.63
N ALA A 28 7.78 -3.55 -17.98
CA ALA A 28 7.87 -2.12 -17.75
C ALA A 28 9.17 -1.58 -18.32
N THR A 29 9.09 -0.46 -19.05
CA THR A 29 10.27 0.22 -19.59
C THR A 29 10.40 1.59 -18.95
N VAL A 30 11.54 1.86 -18.30
CA VAL A 30 11.86 3.23 -17.83
C VAL A 30 12.15 4.10 -19.05
N THR A 31 11.34 5.13 -19.27
CA THR A 31 11.48 6.03 -20.44
C THR A 31 12.16 7.35 -20.09
N ARG A 32 12.06 7.78 -18.82
CA ARG A 32 12.67 9.02 -18.35
C ARG A 32 12.96 8.97 -16.86
N VAL A 33 14.02 9.66 -16.44
CA VAL A 33 14.38 9.86 -15.02
C VAL A 33 14.46 11.36 -14.75
N VAL A 34 13.92 11.80 -13.62
CA VAL A 34 13.99 13.19 -13.16
C VAL A 34 14.93 13.28 -11.96
N GLY A 35 15.83 14.26 -11.97
CA GLY A 35 16.77 14.50 -10.88
C GLY A 35 16.07 14.97 -9.60
N THR A 36 16.55 14.47 -8.45
CA THR A 36 15.93 14.69 -7.13
C THR A 36 16.78 15.54 -6.19
N ASP A 37 17.99 15.94 -6.61
CA ASP A 37 18.96 16.66 -5.76
C ASP A 37 18.35 17.88 -5.05
N SER A 38 17.58 18.70 -5.79
CA SER A 38 16.92 19.90 -5.24
C SER A 38 15.83 19.60 -4.20
N LEU A 39 15.31 18.36 -4.16
CA LEU A 39 14.30 17.92 -3.21
C LEU A 39 14.90 17.30 -1.94
N ASN A 40 16.22 17.11 -1.89
CA ASN A 40 16.94 16.47 -0.79
C ASN A 40 18.00 17.38 -0.15
N THR A 41 18.00 18.68 -0.47
CA THR A 41 18.99 19.64 0.05
C THR A 41 18.85 19.91 1.56
N ASP A 42 17.73 19.51 2.15
CA ASP A 42 17.35 19.69 3.54
C ASP A 42 17.68 18.48 4.42
N LEU A 43 18.23 17.40 3.86
CA LEU A 43 18.57 16.20 4.63
C LEU A 43 19.70 16.46 5.63
N VAL A 44 19.49 16.04 6.88
CA VAL A 44 20.47 16.17 7.96
C VAL A 44 20.90 14.79 8.46
N GLN A 45 22.19 14.61 8.70
CA GLN A 45 22.74 13.39 9.28
C GLN A 45 22.24 13.21 10.72
N GLY A 46 21.95 11.97 11.12
CA GLY A 46 21.45 11.65 12.46
C GLY A 46 19.95 11.88 12.67
N VAL A 47 19.23 12.42 11.68
CA VAL A 47 17.75 12.53 11.71
C VAL A 47 17.12 11.27 11.12
N ALA A 48 16.02 10.81 11.70
CA ALA A 48 15.28 9.65 11.23
C ALA A 48 14.80 9.89 9.80
N THR A 49 15.16 8.98 8.88
CA THR A 49 15.01 9.15 7.43
C THR A 49 14.25 7.98 6.83
N VAL A 50 13.34 8.27 5.89
CA VAL A 50 12.72 7.27 5.01
C VAL A 50 13.23 7.46 3.59
N ASP A 51 13.59 6.36 2.95
CA ASP A 51 13.87 6.34 1.51
C ASP A 51 12.56 6.15 0.72
N VAL A 52 12.33 7.03 -0.24
CA VAL A 52 11.15 7.00 -1.12
C VAL A 52 11.59 6.93 -2.58
N GLY A 53 11.08 5.97 -3.34
CA GLY A 53 11.19 5.91 -4.79
C GLY A 53 9.86 6.26 -5.45
N MET A 54 9.88 7.00 -6.56
CA MET A 54 8.67 7.31 -7.32
C MET A 54 8.73 6.73 -8.73
N TYR A 55 7.64 6.10 -9.13
CA TYR A 55 7.39 5.62 -10.48
C TYR A 55 6.09 6.25 -10.99
N LEU A 56 6.13 6.99 -12.10
CA LEU A 56 4.97 7.62 -12.74
C LEU A 56 4.77 7.02 -14.12
N LEU A 57 3.55 7.01 -14.65
CA LEU A 57 3.28 6.45 -15.97
C LEU A 57 3.73 7.42 -17.08
N ASP A 58 4.41 6.87 -18.08
CA ASP A 58 4.54 7.47 -19.40
C ASP A 58 3.47 6.86 -20.31
N THR A 59 2.36 7.57 -20.45
CA THR A 59 1.15 7.10 -21.14
C THR A 59 0.50 8.23 -21.93
N ASP A 60 -0.18 7.86 -23.02
CA ASP A 60 -0.97 8.78 -23.84
C ASP A 60 -2.37 9.04 -23.24
N SER A 61 -2.67 8.47 -22.06
CA SER A 61 -3.93 8.66 -21.34
C SER A 61 -4.06 10.10 -20.83
N GLU A 62 -4.91 10.90 -21.50
CA GLU A 62 -5.25 12.27 -21.08
C GLU A 62 -5.76 12.27 -19.63
N ARG A 63 -6.60 11.30 -19.26
CA ARG A 63 -7.16 11.16 -17.91
C ARG A 63 -6.06 11.01 -16.84
N TYR A 64 -5.05 10.17 -17.07
CA TYR A 64 -3.94 10.03 -16.13
C TYR A 64 -3.13 11.33 -16.08
N ASN A 65 -2.78 11.88 -17.25
CA ASN A 65 -1.93 13.06 -17.36
C ASN A 65 -2.55 14.31 -16.69
N GLU A 66 -3.88 14.45 -16.76
CA GLU A 66 -4.62 15.51 -16.05
C GLU A 66 -4.66 15.31 -14.53
N ARG A 67 -4.62 14.06 -14.05
CA ARG A 67 -4.75 13.71 -12.64
C ARG A 67 -3.42 13.54 -11.91
N MET A 68 -2.34 13.34 -12.64
CA MET A 68 -1.01 13.05 -12.11
C MET A 68 0.09 13.91 -12.77
N PRO A 69 -0.10 15.23 -12.99
CA PRO A 69 0.95 16.05 -13.56
C PRO A 69 2.14 16.16 -12.58
N LEU A 70 3.36 16.08 -13.13
CA LEU A 70 4.61 15.94 -12.35
C LEU A 70 4.82 17.07 -11.35
N ASP A 71 4.53 18.31 -11.75
CA ASP A 71 4.68 19.50 -10.91
C ASP A 71 3.79 19.42 -9.66
N GLU A 72 2.55 18.95 -9.82
CA GLU A 72 1.64 18.77 -8.69
C GLU A 72 2.05 17.58 -7.81
N VAL A 73 2.49 16.46 -8.39
CA VAL A 73 3.02 15.32 -7.62
C VAL A 73 4.20 15.77 -6.75
N VAL A 74 5.16 16.50 -7.34
CA VAL A 74 6.30 17.05 -6.61
C VAL A 74 5.84 18.06 -5.55
N ARG A 75 4.83 18.87 -5.83
CA ARG A 75 4.26 19.80 -4.84
C ARG A 75 3.65 19.05 -3.65
N ARG A 76 2.86 17.99 -3.87
CA ARG A 76 2.31 17.16 -2.78
C ARG A 76 3.39 16.43 -1.99
N TYR A 77 4.46 15.99 -2.65
CA TYR A 77 5.60 15.41 -1.95
C TYR A 77 6.31 16.42 -1.03
N ARG A 78 6.47 17.68 -1.44
CA ARG A 78 7.00 18.74 -0.57
C ARG A 78 6.12 18.97 0.65
N ILE A 79 4.79 18.99 0.48
CA ILE A 79 3.85 19.07 1.61
C ILE A 79 4.08 17.88 2.56
N ALA A 80 4.24 16.67 2.04
CA ALA A 80 4.56 15.50 2.87
C ALA A 80 5.88 15.68 3.62
N LYS A 81 6.93 16.20 2.97
CA LYS A 81 8.19 16.52 3.66
C LYS A 81 7.97 17.46 4.84
N ASP A 82 7.20 18.54 4.68
CA ASP A 82 6.94 19.51 5.75
C ASP A 82 6.20 18.86 6.94
N VAL A 83 5.22 18.01 6.65
CA VAL A 83 4.45 17.25 7.65
C VAL A 83 5.36 16.33 8.46
N PHE A 84 6.13 15.47 7.79
CA PHE A 84 7.01 14.52 8.47
C PHE A 84 8.17 15.21 9.20
N THR A 85 8.68 16.32 8.65
CA THR A 85 9.74 17.12 9.29
C THR A 85 9.28 17.66 10.64
N THR A 86 8.02 18.10 10.72
CA THR A 86 7.42 18.55 12.00
C THR A 86 7.36 17.42 13.04
N ALA A 87 7.25 16.17 12.59
CA ALA A 87 7.30 14.97 13.42
C ALA A 87 8.73 14.42 13.65
N GLY A 88 9.77 15.12 13.20
CA GLY A 88 11.17 14.71 13.39
C GLY A 88 11.66 13.63 12.41
N VAL A 89 10.95 13.42 11.30
CA VAL A 89 11.31 12.47 10.23
C VAL A 89 11.55 13.22 8.92
N GLN A 90 12.61 12.88 8.20
CA GLN A 90 12.89 13.43 6.88
C GLN A 90 12.61 12.40 5.78
N LEU A 91 12.12 12.87 4.63
CA LEU A 91 11.92 12.03 3.45
C LEU A 91 13.06 12.27 2.45
N ASN A 92 13.77 11.20 2.10
CA ASN A 92 14.81 11.17 1.08
C ASN A 92 14.24 10.60 -0.23
N LEU A 93 14.12 11.45 -1.25
CA LEU A 93 13.61 11.02 -2.55
C LEU A 93 14.74 10.46 -3.42
N LEU A 94 14.77 9.14 -3.59
CA LEU A 94 15.84 8.47 -4.32
C LEU A 94 15.78 8.74 -5.83
N TRP A 95 14.59 8.66 -6.42
CA TRP A 95 14.37 8.91 -7.85
C TRP A 95 12.90 9.22 -8.14
N ILE A 96 12.69 9.84 -9.30
CA ILE A 96 11.41 9.85 -10.00
C ILE A 96 11.66 9.26 -11.38
N LYS A 97 11.11 8.07 -11.65
CA LYS A 97 11.19 7.37 -12.92
C LYS A 97 9.83 7.40 -13.61
N PHE A 98 9.82 7.66 -14.90
CA PHE A 98 8.66 7.47 -15.75
C PHE A 98 8.77 6.09 -16.39
N VAL A 99 7.69 5.31 -16.31
CA VAL A 99 7.61 3.93 -16.80
C VAL A 99 6.48 3.79 -17.80
N ARG A 100 6.77 3.11 -18.92
CA ARG A 100 5.77 2.69 -19.88
C ARG A 100 5.39 1.25 -19.59
N LEU A 101 4.08 1.01 -19.53
CA LEU A 101 3.44 -0.30 -19.36
C LEU A 101 2.49 -0.52 -20.52
N GLU A 102 2.10 -1.77 -20.74
CA GLU A 102 1.01 -2.10 -21.66
C GLU A 102 -0.33 -1.49 -21.17
N PRO A 103 -1.19 -0.98 -22.07
CA PRO A 103 -2.45 -0.32 -21.69
C PRO A 103 -3.38 -1.16 -20.80
N GLU A 104 -3.36 -2.48 -20.96
CA GLU A 104 -4.23 -3.44 -20.26
C GLU A 104 -3.93 -3.54 -18.76
N VAL A 105 -2.74 -3.11 -18.33
CA VAL A 105 -2.30 -3.20 -16.93
C VAL A 105 -2.19 -1.84 -16.24
N LEU A 106 -2.65 -0.76 -16.90
CA LEU A 106 -2.76 0.57 -16.27
C LEU A 106 -3.88 0.63 -15.22
N ARG A 107 -4.80 -0.34 -15.28
CA ARG A 107 -5.89 -0.54 -14.33
C ARG A 107 -5.74 -1.91 -13.70
N ILE A 108 -5.74 -1.96 -12.37
CA ILE A 108 -5.56 -3.22 -11.62
C ILE A 108 -6.56 -3.31 -10.45
N ASP A 109 -6.92 -4.54 -10.09
CA ASP A 109 -7.45 -4.81 -8.76
C ASP A 109 -6.31 -4.78 -7.75
N ALA A 110 -6.46 -4.05 -6.64
CA ALA A 110 -5.48 -4.02 -5.57
C ALA A 110 -5.38 -5.38 -4.87
N ASN A 111 -6.53 -6.00 -4.64
CA ASN A 111 -6.63 -7.21 -3.84
C ASN A 111 -7.73 -8.14 -4.35
N VAL A 112 -7.53 -9.42 -4.07
CA VAL A 112 -8.55 -10.47 -4.23
C VAL A 112 -9.10 -10.84 -2.85
N MET A 113 -10.38 -11.20 -2.77
CA MET A 113 -11.00 -11.68 -1.54
C MET A 113 -10.95 -13.22 -1.48
N ILE A 114 -10.48 -13.78 -0.36
CA ILE A 114 -10.35 -15.23 -0.12
C ILE A 114 -11.48 -15.67 0.81
N GLY A 115 -12.60 -16.07 0.22
CA GLY A 115 -13.78 -16.50 0.95
C GLY A 115 -14.56 -15.35 1.60
N THR A 116 -15.73 -15.66 2.14
CA THR A 116 -16.61 -14.70 2.82
C THR A 116 -16.28 -14.66 4.32
N PRO A 117 -16.27 -13.48 4.97
CA PRO A 117 -16.05 -13.40 6.41
C PRO A 117 -17.15 -14.13 7.19
N ALA A 118 -16.86 -14.53 8.43
CA ALA A 118 -17.80 -15.19 9.32
C ALA A 118 -17.96 -14.38 10.61
N GLY A 119 -19.20 -14.27 11.10
CA GLY A 119 -19.54 -13.57 12.35
C GLY A 119 -19.68 -12.05 12.22
N ASP A 120 -20.09 -11.41 13.31
CA ASP A 120 -20.14 -9.95 13.47
C ASP A 120 -18.81 -9.48 14.06
N ILE A 121 -18.20 -8.45 13.48
CA ILE A 121 -16.90 -7.93 13.94
C ILE A 121 -16.94 -6.41 13.92
N ASP A 122 -16.83 -5.81 15.10
CA ASP A 122 -16.88 -4.34 15.26
C ASP A 122 -15.50 -3.67 15.07
N ASN A 123 -14.39 -4.39 15.27
CA ASN A 123 -13.02 -3.85 15.17
C ASN A 123 -12.46 -4.00 13.74
N LEU A 124 -12.09 -2.88 13.09
CA LEU A 124 -11.52 -2.87 11.74
C LEU A 124 -10.28 -3.76 11.61
N TYR A 125 -9.34 -3.71 12.56
CA TYR A 125 -8.09 -4.46 12.44
C TYR A 125 -8.31 -5.97 12.58
N GLU A 126 -9.24 -6.38 13.44
CA GLU A 126 -9.67 -7.78 13.53
C GLU A 126 -10.43 -8.20 12.28
N LYS A 127 -11.30 -7.31 11.78
CA LYS A 127 -12.01 -7.51 10.52
C LYS A 127 -11.03 -7.68 9.36
N SER A 128 -9.97 -6.89 9.23
CA SER A 128 -8.94 -7.06 8.18
C SER A 128 -8.16 -8.37 8.30
N ARG A 129 -7.99 -8.90 9.53
CA ARG A 129 -7.42 -10.23 9.76
C ARG A 129 -8.36 -11.35 9.29
N GLN A 130 -9.65 -11.22 9.55
CA GLN A 130 -10.66 -12.22 9.21
C GLN A 130 -11.11 -12.12 7.75
N GLN A 131 -11.13 -10.91 7.20
CA GLN A 131 -11.27 -10.62 5.79
C GLN A 131 -9.98 -11.05 5.10
N ARG A 132 -9.95 -12.31 4.70
CA ARG A 132 -8.79 -12.90 4.04
C ARG A 132 -8.62 -12.29 2.64
N SER A 133 -8.20 -11.04 2.49
CA SER A 133 -7.77 -10.47 1.22
C SER A 133 -6.30 -10.79 0.94
N ALA A 134 -5.88 -10.91 -0.31
CA ALA A 134 -4.47 -11.00 -0.68
C ALA A 134 -4.18 -10.00 -1.80
N LEU A 135 -2.91 -9.64 -1.98
CA LEU A 135 -2.48 -8.87 -3.14
C LEU A 135 -2.97 -9.58 -4.41
N ALA A 136 -3.61 -8.84 -5.32
CA ALA A 136 -4.07 -9.45 -6.56
C ALA A 136 -2.87 -9.91 -7.40
N PRO A 137 -2.91 -11.08 -8.06
CA PRO A 137 -1.79 -11.54 -8.89
C PRO A 137 -1.36 -10.56 -9.98
N GLN A 138 -2.31 -9.82 -10.57
CA GLN A 138 -2.01 -8.77 -11.54
C GLN A 138 -1.30 -7.57 -10.90
N ALA A 139 -1.75 -7.13 -9.72
CA ALA A 139 -1.08 -6.05 -8.98
C ALA A 139 0.35 -6.45 -8.59
N GLU A 140 0.56 -7.67 -8.12
CA GLU A 140 1.89 -8.22 -7.88
C GLU A 140 2.73 -8.15 -9.15
N ALA A 141 2.29 -8.74 -10.26
CA ALA A 141 3.02 -8.73 -11.52
C ALA A 141 3.38 -7.31 -12.02
N VAL A 142 2.48 -6.33 -11.87
CA VAL A 142 2.75 -4.93 -12.21
C VAL A 142 3.81 -4.31 -11.30
N PHE A 143 3.68 -4.47 -9.98
CA PHE A 143 4.66 -3.92 -9.04
C PHE A 143 6.04 -4.55 -9.21
N GLU A 144 6.07 -5.85 -9.51
CA GLU A 144 7.27 -6.60 -9.85
C GLU A 144 7.98 -6.10 -11.10
N ALA A 145 7.21 -5.73 -12.13
CA ALA A 145 7.76 -5.19 -13.36
C ALA A 145 8.34 -3.78 -13.17
N ILE A 146 7.68 -2.95 -12.36
CA ILE A 146 8.05 -1.55 -12.13
C ILE A 146 9.22 -1.43 -11.15
N ILE A 147 9.19 -2.17 -10.05
CA ILE A 147 10.14 -2.03 -8.94
C ILE A 147 11.31 -2.97 -9.16
N GLU A 148 12.45 -2.38 -9.52
CA GLU A 148 13.70 -3.11 -9.72
C GLU A 148 14.08 -3.91 -8.46
N PRO A 149 14.48 -5.19 -8.60
CA PRO A 149 14.96 -6.00 -7.48
C PRO A 149 16.15 -5.35 -6.78
N ASP A 150 16.00 -5.05 -5.49
CA ASP A 150 17.04 -4.47 -4.65
C ASP A 150 16.97 -5.04 -3.22
N PRO A 151 18.09 -5.38 -2.57
CA PRO A 151 18.11 -5.86 -1.19
C PRO A 151 17.43 -4.91 -0.18
N ALA A 152 17.39 -3.61 -0.48
CA ALA A 152 16.74 -2.60 0.33
C ALA A 152 15.24 -2.47 0.04
N ASN A 153 14.64 -3.21 -0.90
CA ASN A 153 13.23 -3.00 -1.25
C ASN A 153 12.28 -3.14 -0.03
N ALA A 154 12.59 -4.02 0.92
CA ALA A 154 11.81 -4.19 2.15
C ALA A 154 11.90 -2.98 3.11
N ARG A 155 12.80 -2.02 2.86
CA ARG A 155 13.08 -0.83 3.66
C ARG A 155 12.82 0.47 2.91
N THR A 156 12.31 0.40 1.68
CA THR A 156 12.02 1.56 0.83
C THR A 156 10.52 1.65 0.60
N VAL A 157 9.99 2.87 0.61
CA VAL A 157 8.59 3.13 0.24
C VAL A 157 8.53 3.53 -1.24
N TYR A 158 7.56 3.00 -1.98
CA TYR A 158 7.38 3.27 -3.40
C TYR A 158 6.06 3.97 -3.63
N LEU A 159 6.10 5.15 -4.26
CA LEU A 159 4.90 5.79 -4.80
C LEU A 159 4.79 5.42 -6.28
N VAL A 160 3.73 4.69 -6.64
CA VAL A 160 3.51 4.18 -7.99
C VAL A 160 2.27 4.83 -8.58
N GLY A 161 2.46 5.67 -9.59
CA GLY A 161 1.37 6.23 -10.37
C GLY A 161 0.66 5.13 -11.16
N MET A 162 -0.66 5.06 -11.05
CA MET A 162 -1.52 4.13 -11.80
C MET A 162 -2.73 4.89 -12.36
N GLU A 163 -3.37 4.38 -13.41
CA GLU A 163 -4.57 5.04 -13.94
C GLU A 163 -5.80 4.75 -13.06
N ASP A 164 -6.03 3.48 -12.73
CA ASP A 164 -7.06 3.07 -11.79
C ASP A 164 -6.56 1.91 -10.92
N VAL A 165 -6.86 1.97 -9.62
CA VAL A 165 -6.64 0.87 -8.69
C VAL A 165 -7.94 0.63 -7.94
N ILE A 166 -8.50 -0.56 -8.09
CA ILE A 166 -9.80 -0.93 -7.52
C ILE A 166 -9.55 -1.73 -6.24
N MET A 167 -10.06 -1.24 -5.11
CA MET A 167 -9.99 -1.96 -3.85
C MET A 167 -11.27 -2.76 -3.65
N ASN A 168 -11.12 -4.00 -3.22
CA ASN A 168 -12.22 -4.93 -2.98
C ASN A 168 -12.37 -5.20 -1.47
N TRP A 169 -13.57 -5.16 -0.92
CA TRP A 169 -13.82 -5.55 0.48
C TRP A 169 -15.23 -6.08 0.68
N PHE A 170 -15.46 -6.74 1.81
CA PHE A 170 -16.79 -7.15 2.22
C PHE A 170 -17.39 -6.14 3.19
N GLU A 171 -18.61 -5.71 2.90
CA GLU A 171 -19.43 -4.88 3.78
C GLU A 171 -20.57 -5.72 4.35
N GLN A 172 -20.72 -5.69 5.67
CA GLN A 172 -21.81 -6.38 6.34
C GLN A 172 -23.09 -5.56 6.20
N GLN A 173 -24.15 -6.20 5.76
CA GLN A 173 -25.47 -5.59 5.58
C GLN A 173 -26.28 -5.69 6.88
N GLU A 174 -27.37 -4.91 6.97
CA GLU A 174 -28.25 -4.89 8.17
C GLU A 174 -28.84 -6.27 8.51
N ASP A 175 -29.00 -7.15 7.51
CA ASP A 175 -29.51 -8.51 7.67
C ASP A 175 -28.42 -9.54 8.07
N GLY A 176 -27.19 -9.06 8.33
CA GLY A 176 -26.02 -9.87 8.67
C GLY A 176 -25.34 -10.54 7.48
N SER A 177 -25.85 -10.38 6.26
CA SER A 177 -25.21 -10.88 5.04
C SER A 177 -23.98 -10.04 4.66
N TRP A 178 -23.06 -10.64 3.90
CA TRP A 178 -21.87 -9.94 3.40
C TRP A 178 -22.02 -9.64 1.92
N LYS A 179 -21.78 -8.38 1.55
CA LYS A 179 -21.77 -7.93 0.16
C LYS A 179 -20.37 -7.53 -0.26
N LEU A 180 -19.92 -8.02 -1.42
CA LEU A 180 -18.67 -7.57 -2.02
C LEU A 180 -18.88 -6.15 -2.56
N GLN A 181 -17.99 -5.24 -2.15
CA GLN A 181 -17.85 -3.88 -2.65
C GLN A 181 -16.53 -3.75 -3.38
N SER A 182 -16.52 -2.92 -4.42
CA SER A 182 -15.38 -2.69 -5.30
C SER A 182 -15.36 -1.22 -5.69
N ASP A 183 -14.41 -0.46 -5.15
CA ASP A 183 -14.34 0.99 -5.38
C ASP A 183 -12.99 1.43 -5.95
N PRO A 184 -13.00 2.35 -6.93
CA PRO A 184 -11.79 2.98 -7.42
C PRO A 184 -11.19 3.90 -6.34
N THR A 185 -9.87 3.84 -6.19
CA THR A 185 -9.13 4.65 -5.22
C THR A 185 -8.50 5.89 -5.87
N ASN A 186 -8.27 6.94 -5.08
CA ASN A 186 -7.52 8.13 -5.53
C ASN A 186 -6.03 8.02 -5.18
N ALA A 187 -5.74 7.32 -4.09
CA ALA A 187 -4.47 6.78 -3.68
C ALA A 187 -4.76 5.54 -2.83
N LEU A 188 -3.82 4.60 -2.77
CA LEU A 188 -3.95 3.42 -1.93
C LEU A 188 -2.59 2.95 -1.45
N SER A 189 -2.34 3.10 -0.16
CA SER A 189 -1.32 2.36 0.56
C SER A 189 -1.70 0.87 0.61
N PHE A 190 -0.72 -0.01 0.51
CA PHE A 190 -0.90 -1.46 0.73
C PHE A 190 -0.39 -1.82 2.14
N PRO A 191 -1.05 -1.37 3.22
CA PRO A 191 -0.54 -1.49 4.57
C PRO A 191 -0.38 -2.93 5.02
N SER A 192 0.69 -3.18 5.78
CA SER A 192 0.95 -4.48 6.38
C SER A 192 -0.14 -4.86 7.37
N TYR A 193 -0.80 -3.89 8.03
CA TYR A 193 -1.89 -4.20 8.96
C TYR A 193 -3.13 -4.85 8.31
N THR A 194 -3.29 -4.71 6.98
CA THR A 194 -4.40 -5.33 6.25
C THR A 194 -3.99 -6.63 5.57
N LEU A 195 -2.79 -6.69 4.99
CA LEU A 195 -2.36 -7.82 4.16
C LEU A 195 -1.43 -8.81 4.88
N GLU A 196 -0.69 -8.36 5.90
CA GLU A 196 0.26 -9.17 6.66
C GLU A 196 1.30 -9.90 5.78
N GLU A 197 1.34 -11.23 5.83
CA GLU A 197 2.19 -12.08 4.99
C GLU A 197 1.63 -12.28 3.56
N ARG A 198 0.40 -11.84 3.28
CA ARG A 198 -0.29 -11.97 1.98
C ARG A 198 0.12 -10.89 0.97
N ILE A 199 1.15 -10.12 1.31
CA ILE A 199 1.91 -9.25 0.41
C ILE A 199 3.40 -9.60 0.54
N PRO A 200 4.12 -9.85 -0.58
CA PRO A 200 5.54 -10.14 -0.53
C PRO A 200 6.32 -9.09 0.25
N ARG A 201 7.26 -9.52 1.10
CA ARG A 201 8.02 -8.63 2.01
C ARG A 201 8.63 -7.42 1.31
N ARG A 202 9.15 -7.60 0.10
CA ARG A 202 9.77 -6.53 -0.70
C ARG A 202 8.78 -5.55 -1.34
N LEU A 203 7.52 -5.92 -1.47
CA LEU A 203 6.45 -5.08 -2.01
C LEU A 203 5.63 -4.40 -0.90
N ARG A 204 5.92 -4.68 0.38
CA ARG A 204 5.24 -4.04 1.51
C ARG A 204 5.34 -2.52 1.48
N GLY A 205 6.36 -1.94 0.85
CA GLY A 205 6.52 -0.49 0.74
C GLY A 205 5.65 0.21 -0.30
N VAL A 206 4.83 -0.52 -1.07
CA VAL A 206 4.07 0.06 -2.19
C VAL A 206 2.88 0.90 -1.70
N ILE A 207 2.77 2.07 -2.32
CA ILE A 207 1.65 3.00 -2.28
C ILE A 207 1.34 3.37 -3.73
N THR A 208 0.08 3.35 -4.12
CA THR A 208 -0.34 3.77 -5.45
C THR A 208 -0.99 5.16 -5.43
N LEU A 209 -0.84 5.92 -6.52
CA LEU A 209 -1.42 7.26 -6.69
C LEU A 209 -2.16 7.34 -8.03
N GLN A 210 -3.43 7.75 -8.02
CA GLN A 210 -4.29 7.81 -9.21
C GLN A 210 -4.85 9.22 -9.45
N ASN A 211 -5.02 10.02 -8.39
CA ASN A 211 -5.54 11.37 -8.48
C ASN A 211 -4.95 12.29 -7.39
N ILE A 212 -3.91 13.03 -7.77
CA ILE A 212 -3.12 13.86 -6.87
C ILE A 212 -3.89 15.09 -6.34
N PHE A 213 -5.01 15.44 -6.97
CA PHE A 213 -5.82 16.61 -6.64
C PHE A 213 -6.89 16.34 -5.58
N LYS A 214 -7.13 15.06 -5.23
CA LYS A 214 -8.22 14.70 -4.32
C LYS A 214 -8.07 15.31 -2.91
N SER A 215 -6.85 15.45 -2.42
CA SER A 215 -6.54 16.08 -1.14
C SER A 215 -5.17 16.75 -1.18
N GLN A 216 -5.01 17.86 -0.44
CA GLN A 216 -3.72 18.56 -0.39
C GLN A 216 -2.63 17.76 0.31
N LYS A 217 -3.02 16.87 1.23
CA LYS A 217 -2.11 16.05 2.03
C LYS A 217 -2.05 14.60 1.56
N ILE A 218 -2.59 14.25 0.38
CA ILE A 218 -2.75 12.86 -0.07
C ILE A 218 -1.46 12.04 0.03
N VAL A 219 -0.32 12.57 -0.41
CA VAL A 219 0.97 11.87 -0.30
C VAL A 219 1.39 11.67 1.16
N ALA A 220 1.19 12.69 2.00
CA ALA A 220 1.51 12.61 3.42
C ALA A 220 0.61 11.58 4.13
N HIS A 221 -0.67 11.55 3.78
CA HIS A 221 -1.68 10.65 4.33
C HIS A 221 -1.37 9.18 4.02
N GLU A 222 -1.07 8.86 2.76
CA GLU A 222 -0.70 7.48 2.38
C GLU A 222 0.62 7.03 3.00
N LEU A 223 1.60 7.94 3.07
CA LEU A 223 2.84 7.69 3.82
C LEU A 223 2.53 7.45 5.30
N GLY A 224 1.55 8.15 5.87
CA GLY A 224 1.07 7.91 7.23
C GLY A 224 0.57 6.48 7.42
N HIS A 225 -0.33 6.00 6.56
CA HIS A 225 -0.80 4.60 6.60
C HIS A 225 0.35 3.60 6.56
N LYS A 226 1.38 3.88 5.76
CA LYS A 226 2.54 3.01 5.59
C LYS A 226 3.50 3.04 6.78
N LEU A 227 3.87 4.24 7.22
CA LEU A 227 4.95 4.47 8.16
C LEU A 227 4.49 4.34 9.61
N ILE A 228 3.28 4.81 9.92
CA ILE A 228 2.66 4.71 11.26
C ILE A 228 1.98 3.34 11.44
N ASN A 229 1.59 2.70 10.31
CA ASN A 229 0.92 1.40 10.25
C ASN A 229 -0.42 1.41 11.02
N VAL A 230 -1.30 2.34 10.63
CA VAL A 230 -2.66 2.53 11.17
C VAL A 230 -3.64 2.87 10.05
N SER A 231 -4.93 2.59 10.25
CA SER A 231 -6.02 3.01 9.37
C SER A 231 -6.44 4.46 9.63
N HIS A 232 -7.64 4.84 9.20
CA HIS A 232 -8.20 6.14 9.57
C HIS A 232 -8.60 6.14 11.04
N GLU A 233 -7.75 6.72 11.87
CA GLU A 233 -7.96 6.89 13.31
C GLU A 233 -7.27 8.18 13.76
N HIS A 234 -7.80 8.85 14.80
CA HIS A 234 -7.16 10.01 15.41
C HIS A 234 -7.81 10.35 16.75
N ARG A 235 -7.01 10.47 17.83
CA ARG A 235 -7.50 10.77 19.19
C ARG A 235 -8.64 9.82 19.63
N GLU A 236 -9.84 10.33 19.79
CA GLU A 236 -11.03 9.58 20.21
C GLU A 236 -11.72 8.86 19.04
N ILE A 237 -11.30 9.11 17.79
CA ILE A 237 -11.86 8.48 16.60
C ILE A 237 -11.30 7.06 16.48
N SER A 238 -12.20 6.09 16.54
CA SER A 238 -11.89 4.67 16.34
C SER A 238 -11.47 4.36 14.89
N PRO A 239 -10.68 3.28 14.70
CA PRO A 239 -10.22 2.86 13.38
C PRO A 239 -11.38 2.55 12.43
N ALA A 240 -11.41 3.16 11.24
CA ALA A 240 -12.42 2.87 10.21
C ALA A 240 -11.86 2.93 8.77
N HIS A 241 -12.68 2.48 7.81
CA HIS A 241 -12.34 2.50 6.39
C HIS A 241 -12.29 3.90 5.80
N GLU A 242 -13.14 4.82 6.26
CA GLU A 242 -13.19 6.23 5.83
C GLU A 242 -13.67 7.08 7.02
N VAL A 243 -12.99 8.19 7.32
CA VAL A 243 -13.39 9.14 8.38
C VAL A 243 -13.08 10.57 7.97
N ASP A 244 -14.12 11.40 7.88
CA ASP A 244 -14.00 12.86 7.75
C ASP A 244 -13.97 13.52 9.13
N ALA A 245 -12.83 14.11 9.50
CA ALA A 245 -12.68 14.89 10.72
C ALA A 245 -11.63 16.00 10.53
N GLU A 246 -11.74 17.07 11.32
CA GLU A 246 -10.98 18.31 11.11
C GLU A 246 -9.47 18.17 11.40
N GLY A 247 -9.09 17.38 12.41
CA GLY A 247 -7.71 17.25 12.88
C GLY A 247 -7.10 15.87 12.62
N GLY A 248 -5.79 15.83 12.43
CA GLY A 248 -4.98 14.63 12.31
C GLY A 248 -4.62 14.28 10.88
N LEU A 249 -3.38 13.80 10.68
CA LEU A 249 -2.91 13.34 9.37
C LEU A 249 -3.77 12.21 8.80
N MET A 250 -4.23 11.29 9.66
CA MET A 250 -4.83 10.01 9.28
C MET A 250 -6.34 10.04 9.04
N VAL A 251 -6.99 11.21 9.07
CA VAL A 251 -8.40 11.36 8.67
C VAL A 251 -8.50 12.26 7.43
N TYR A 252 -9.65 12.33 6.77
CA TYR A 252 -9.78 13.00 5.46
C TYR A 252 -9.85 14.53 5.48
N GLY A 253 -10.01 15.18 6.63
CA GLY A 253 -9.98 16.65 6.71
C GLY A 253 -8.58 17.24 6.49
N GLU A 254 -8.40 18.52 6.78
CA GLU A 254 -7.16 19.24 6.42
C GLU A 254 -6.03 19.11 7.46
N GLY A 255 -6.29 18.51 8.63
CA GLY A 255 -5.27 18.32 9.68
C GLY A 255 -4.03 17.56 9.19
N THR A 256 -2.86 17.94 9.67
CA THR A 256 -1.58 17.35 9.26
C THR A 256 -0.76 16.83 10.44
N GLU A 257 -1.28 16.93 11.65
CA GLU A 257 -0.57 16.56 12.85
C GLU A 257 -0.39 15.05 12.98
N ILE A 258 0.82 14.66 13.35
CA ILE A 258 1.17 13.31 13.81
C ILE A 258 1.30 13.41 15.34
N ALA A 259 0.21 13.17 16.05
CA ALA A 259 0.13 13.41 17.47
C ALA A 259 0.88 12.34 18.30
N SER A 260 1.45 12.76 19.43
CA SER A 260 2.17 11.89 20.37
C SER A 260 1.29 11.47 21.54
N GLY A 261 1.71 10.40 22.23
CA GLY A 261 1.09 9.94 23.46
C GLY A 261 -0.26 9.25 23.24
N GLU A 262 -0.83 8.75 24.33
CA GLU A 262 -2.13 8.08 24.34
C GLU A 262 -3.25 8.97 23.77
N GLU A 263 -3.26 10.25 24.16
CA GLU A 263 -4.21 11.25 23.65
C GLU A 263 -4.09 11.44 22.13
N GLY A 264 -2.89 11.32 21.57
CA GLY A 264 -2.60 11.40 20.14
C GLY A 264 -2.71 10.07 19.39
N ARG A 265 -3.07 8.97 20.08
CA ARG A 265 -3.08 7.57 19.64
C ARG A 265 -1.74 7.02 19.18
N TRP A 266 -0.67 7.43 19.88
CA TRP A 266 0.67 6.91 19.72
C TRP A 266 1.23 7.01 18.29
N HIS A 267 0.68 7.90 17.44
CA HIS A 267 1.06 7.98 16.04
C HIS A 267 2.54 8.32 15.88
N LEU A 268 3.05 9.28 16.67
CA LEU A 268 4.48 9.62 16.65
C LEU A 268 5.34 8.45 17.12
N GLU A 269 4.97 7.79 18.21
CA GLU A 269 5.74 6.68 18.77
C GLU A 269 5.77 5.47 17.83
N ARG A 270 4.65 5.18 17.16
CA ARG A 270 4.57 4.15 16.12
C ARG A 270 5.40 4.53 14.90
N LEU A 271 5.30 5.78 14.43
CA LEU A 271 6.13 6.31 13.36
C LEU A 271 7.61 6.06 13.66
N MET A 272 8.08 6.44 14.85
CA MET A 272 9.49 6.30 15.23
C MET A 272 9.98 4.85 15.34
N ARG A 273 9.07 3.86 15.37
CA ARG A 273 9.40 2.42 15.33
C ARG A 273 9.27 1.81 13.94
N SER A 274 8.86 2.60 12.94
CA SER A 274 8.63 2.11 11.58
C SER A 274 9.86 1.39 11.01
N PRO A 275 9.70 0.18 10.44
CA PRO A 275 10.78 -0.56 9.78
C PRO A 275 11.44 0.19 8.61
N TYR A 276 10.77 1.20 8.05
CA TYR A 276 11.27 2.00 6.93
C TYR A 276 12.21 3.13 7.37
N LEU A 277 12.28 3.43 8.67
CA LEU A 277 13.16 4.47 9.18
C LEU A 277 14.57 3.95 9.42
N TYR A 278 15.54 4.80 9.07
CA TYR A 278 16.93 4.66 9.46
C TYR A 278 17.51 5.99 9.95
N VAL A 279 18.60 5.89 10.70
CA VAL A 279 19.49 7.02 10.97
C VAL A 279 20.85 6.74 10.35
N VAL A 280 21.52 7.79 9.88
CA VAL A 280 22.91 7.70 9.42
C VAL A 280 23.82 8.00 10.61
N ASN A 281 24.62 7.02 11.04
CA ASN A 281 25.58 7.19 12.13
C ASN A 281 26.77 8.09 11.71
N PRO A 282 27.65 8.53 12.63
CA PRO A 282 28.82 9.35 12.30
C PRO A 282 29.75 8.74 11.24
N GLU A 283 29.79 7.41 11.12
CA GLU A 283 30.57 6.66 10.15
C GLU A 283 29.92 6.58 8.75
N GLY A 284 28.74 7.17 8.57
CA GLY A 284 28.00 7.17 7.30
C GLY A 284 27.18 5.89 7.05
N GLN A 285 27.06 5.01 8.04
CA GLN A 285 26.29 3.78 7.94
C GLN A 285 24.82 4.02 8.31
N ARG A 286 23.92 3.40 7.55
CA ARG A 286 22.48 3.39 7.83
C ARG A 286 22.15 2.36 8.89
N ILE A 287 21.54 2.79 9.98
CA ILE A 287 21.03 1.94 11.05
C ILE A 287 19.51 1.99 10.99
N TYR A 288 18.89 0.90 10.53
CA TYR A 288 17.44 0.78 10.43
C TYR A 288 16.83 0.33 11.75
N ASN A 289 15.57 0.71 11.95
CA ASN A 289 14.72 0.05 12.94
C ASN A 289 14.57 -1.46 12.63
N PRO A 290 14.22 -2.29 13.64
CA PRO A 290 13.88 -3.69 13.41
C PRO A 290 12.84 -3.88 12.31
N ASP A 291 12.85 -5.05 11.67
CA ASP A 291 11.73 -5.41 10.78
C ASP A 291 10.50 -5.78 11.61
N TYR A 292 9.35 -5.87 10.96
CA TYR A 292 8.16 -6.49 11.53
C TYR A 292 8.44 -7.91 12.04
N GLU A 293 7.91 -8.24 13.22
CA GLU A 293 8.06 -9.59 13.79
C GLU A 293 6.95 -10.53 13.31
N GLU A 294 5.73 -10.00 13.15
CA GLU A 294 4.54 -10.75 12.74
C GLU A 294 3.94 -10.16 11.45
N SER A 295 4.81 -9.76 10.52
CA SER A 295 4.41 -9.23 9.21
C SER A 295 3.62 -7.92 9.23
N GLY A 296 3.66 -7.17 10.33
CA GLY A 296 3.19 -5.80 10.42
C GLY A 296 1.68 -5.66 10.61
N HIS A 297 1.02 -6.65 11.21
CA HIS A 297 -0.34 -6.46 11.70
C HIS A 297 -0.44 -5.30 12.72
N TYR A 298 -1.63 -4.78 13.00
CA TYR A 298 -1.79 -3.60 13.87
C TYR A 298 -1.12 -3.76 15.25
N ALA A 299 -1.22 -4.97 15.81
CA ALA A 299 -0.66 -5.38 17.10
C ALA A 299 0.71 -6.06 17.01
N ASP A 300 1.45 -5.87 15.91
CA ASP A 300 2.78 -6.46 15.72
C ASP A 300 3.69 -6.15 16.93
N PRO A 301 4.46 -7.14 17.44
CA PRO A 301 5.27 -6.97 18.65
C PRO A 301 6.17 -5.73 18.66
N ILE A 302 6.62 -5.24 17.50
CA ILE A 302 7.44 -4.02 17.44
C ILE A 302 6.73 -2.79 18.04
N TYR A 303 5.38 -2.77 17.99
CA TYR A 303 4.58 -1.68 18.53
C TYR A 303 4.26 -1.87 20.02
N GLY A 304 4.42 -3.07 20.57
CA GLY A 304 4.33 -3.34 22.00
C GLY A 304 3.06 -2.80 22.66
N GLU A 305 3.23 -1.84 23.57
CA GLU A 305 2.14 -1.19 24.32
C GLU A 305 1.39 -0.09 23.54
N LEU A 306 1.81 0.24 22.32
CA LEU A 306 1.22 1.28 21.46
C LEU A 306 0.01 0.76 20.67
N VAL A 307 -0.65 -0.28 21.17
CA VAL A 307 -1.82 -0.92 20.57
C VAL A 307 -3.03 -0.51 21.38
N VAL A 308 -4.01 0.11 20.73
CA VAL A 308 -5.24 0.50 21.43
C VAL A 308 -6.29 -0.58 21.28
N ARG A 309 -6.94 -0.91 22.40
CA ARG A 309 -7.92 -2.00 22.54
C ARG A 309 -9.32 -1.45 22.66
#